data_AF-A0A378J540-F1
#
_entry.id   AF-A0A378J540-F1
#
_cell.length_a   1.000
_cell.length_b   1.000
_cell.length_c   1.000
_cell.angle_alpha   90.00
_cell.angle_beta   90.00
_cell.angle_gamma   90.00
#
_symmetry.space_group_name_H-M   'P 1'
#
loop_
_entity.id
_entity.type
_entity.pdbx_description
1 polymer ?
#
loop_
_entity_poly.entity_id
_entity_poly.type
_entity_poly.pdbx_seq_one_letter_code
_entity_poly.pdbx_strand_id
1 'polypeptide(L)' 'MSNYQTITALLGKKTQAVVQETVVAPLETLQNTTNTMSETRPTASNQVAKQKLDGMADMLRACLTPDNPMQLFKQG' A
#
# COMPACT_ATOMS: atom_id res chain seq x y z
N MET A 1 28.67 1.42 -19.32
CA MET A 1 27.83 1.82 -18.16
C MET A 1 28.63 1.58 -16.89
N SER A 2 28.56 2.46 -15.89
CA SER A 2 29.32 2.30 -14.64
C SER A 2 28.75 1.14 -13.81
N ASN A 3 29.63 0.31 -13.22
CA ASN A 3 29.24 -0.77 -12.30
C ASN A 3 28.37 -0.24 -11.15
N TYR A 4 28.62 0.98 -10.69
CA TYR A 4 27.83 1.65 -9.66
C TYR A 4 26.36 1.84 -10.07
N GLN A 5 26.10 2.34 -11.29
CA GLN A 5 24.74 2.54 -11.79
C GLN A 5 23.97 1.21 -11.92
N THR A 6 24.67 0.14 -12.28
CA THR A 6 24.09 -1.21 -12.40
C THR A 6 23.72 -1.78 -11.03
N ILE A 7 24.62 -1.65 -10.04
CA ILE A 7 24.37 -2.09 -8.67
C ILE A 7 23.21 -1.32 -8.04
N THR A 8 23.18 0.01 -8.19
CA THR A 8 22.08 0.85 -7.66
C THR A 8 20.74 0.49 -8.30
N ALA A 9 20.70 0.23 -9.61
CA ALA A 9 19.48 -0.20 -10.28
C ALA A 9 19.00 -1.59 -9.82
N LEU A 10 19.92 -2.54 -9.61
CA LEU A 10 19.59 -3.88 -9.09
C LEU A 10 19.09 -3.83 -7.65
N LEU A 11 19.70 -3.01 -6.80
CA LEU A 11 19.25 -2.80 -5.43
C LEU A 11 17.88 -2.11 -5.39
N GLY A 12 17.67 -1.08 -6.21
CA GLY A 12 16.37 -0.41 -6.35
C GLY A 12 15.26 -1.38 -6.77
N LYS A 13 15.52 -2.24 -7.77
CA LYS A 13 14.57 -3.27 -8.22
C LYS A 13 14.29 -4.33 -7.16
N LYS A 14 15.30 -4.77 -6.41
CA LYS A 14 15.13 -5.73 -5.31
C LYS A 14 14.27 -5.15 -4.19
N THR A 15 14.51 -3.90 -3.80
CA THR A 15 13.71 -3.19 -2.78
C THR A 15 12.26 -3.01 -3.25
N GLN A 16 12.05 -2.69 -4.53
CA GLN A 16 10.70 -2.57 -5.10
C GLN A 16 9.94 -3.91 -5.11
N ALA A 17 10.59 -5.01 -5.50
CA ALA A 17 9.98 -6.33 -5.46
C ALA A 17 9.59 -6.74 -4.02
N VAL A 18 10.48 -6.49 -3.04
CA VAL A 18 10.19 -6.76 -1.63
C VAL A 18 9.01 -5.92 -1.14
N VAL A 19 8.95 -4.61 -1.47
CA VAL A 19 7.81 -3.76 -1.10
C VAL A 19 6.50 -4.25 -1.74
N GLN A 20 6.55 -4.66 -3.01
CA GLN A 20 5.38 -5.19 -3.72
C GLN A 20 4.86 -6.47 -3.05
N GLU A 21 5.74 -7.42 -2.76
CA GLU A 21 5.38 -8.73 -2.20
C GLU A 21 4.98 -8.67 -0.73
N THR A 22 5.62 -7.81 0.07
CA THR A 22 5.44 -7.79 1.53
C THR A 22 4.42 -6.75 2.00
N VAL A 23 4.11 -5.74 1.19
CA VAL A 23 3.20 -4.66 1.60
C VAL A 23 2.05 -4.49 0.61
N VAL A 24 2.34 -4.29 -0.69
CA VAL A 24 1.30 -3.93 -1.67
C VAL A 24 0.33 -5.09 -1.93
N ALA A 25 0.83 -6.27 -2.27
CA ALA A 25 -0.02 -7.42 -2.59
C ALA A 25 -0.87 -7.92 -1.39
N PRO A 26 -0.33 -8.01 -0.15
CA PRO A 26 -1.15 -8.33 1.02
C PRO A 26 -2.24 -7.28 1.29
N LEU A 27 -1.93 -5.99 1.09
CA LEU A 27 -2.89 -4.90 1.27
C LEU A 27 -4.04 -4.97 0.25
N GLU A 28 -3.74 -5.22 -1.02
CA GLU A 28 -4.74 -5.43 -2.08
C GLU A 28 -5.62 -6.65 -1.79
N THR A 29 -5.03 -7.76 -1.33
CA THR A 29 -5.75 -8.97 -0.94
C THR A 29 -6.72 -8.70 0.21
N LEU A 30 -6.28 -7.94 1.21
CA LEU A 30 -7.10 -7.56 2.35
C LEU A 30 -8.27 -6.66 1.92
N GLN A 31 -8.02 -5.65 1.08
CA GLN A 31 -9.07 -4.79 0.54
C GLN A 31 -10.13 -5.57 -0.26
N ASN A 32 -9.69 -6.47 -1.15
CA ASN A 32 -10.60 -7.31 -1.92
C ASN A 32 -11.46 -8.20 -1.03
N THR A 33 -10.87 -8.78 0.01
CA THR A 33 -11.57 -9.63 0.98
C THR A 33 -12.60 -8.82 1.76
N THR A 34 -12.23 -7.65 2.29
CA THR A 34 -13.13 -6.77 3.04
C THR A 34 -14.26 -6.22 2.16
N ASN A 35 -13.98 -5.89 0.89
CA ASN A 35 -15.00 -5.51 -0.08
C ASN A 35 -16.01 -6.63 -0.30
N THR A 36 -15.53 -7.84 -0.59
CA THR A 36 -16.36 -9.03 -0.79
C THR A 36 -17.25 -9.30 0.43
N MET A 37 -16.68 -9.24 1.64
CA MET A 37 -17.44 -9.44 2.88
C MET A 37 -18.50 -8.36 3.11
N SER A 38 -18.18 -7.10 2.79
CA SER A 38 -19.09 -5.97 2.94
C SER A 38 -20.23 -6.00 1.92
N GLU A 39 -19.96 -6.48 0.71
CA GLU A 39 -20.97 -6.69 -0.33
C GLU A 39 -21.87 -7.89 -0.01
N THR A 40 -21.27 -9.00 0.44
CA THR A 40 -22.01 -10.21 0.82
C THR A 40 -22.88 -10.00 2.05
N ARG A 41 -22.42 -9.19 3.01
CA ARG A 41 -23.13 -8.85 4.25
C ARG A 41 -22.99 -7.35 4.56
N PRO A 42 -23.85 -6.49 4.01
CA PRO A 42 -23.76 -5.04 4.14
C PRO A 42 -24.29 -4.56 5.50
N THR A 43 -23.67 -5.01 6.58
CA THR A 43 -23.92 -4.49 7.92
C THR A 43 -23.20 -3.15 8.10
N ALA A 44 -23.71 -2.28 8.97
CA ALA A 44 -23.04 -1.02 9.30
C ALA A 44 -21.59 -1.24 9.78
N SER A 45 -21.36 -2.29 10.58
CA SER A 45 -20.02 -2.65 11.06
C SER A 45 -19.06 -2.98 9.92
N ASN A 46 -19.51 -3.78 8.93
CA ASN A 46 -18.68 -4.15 7.78
C ASN A 46 -18.36 -2.95 6.89
N GLN A 47 -19.32 -2.05 6.68
CA GLN A 47 -19.11 -0.81 5.92
C GLN A 47 -18.09 0.12 6.62
N VAL A 48 -18.16 0.24 7.95
CA VAL A 48 -17.15 0.99 8.73
C VAL A 48 -15.77 0.33 8.64
N ALA A 49 -15.70 -1.00 8.72
CA ALA A 49 -14.44 -1.73 8.59
C ALA A 49 -13.80 -1.53 7.21
N LYS A 50 -14.61 -1.56 6.14
CA LYS A 50 -14.19 -1.24 4.76
C LYS A 50 -13.60 0.16 4.66
N GLN A 51 -14.33 1.17 5.12
CA GLN A 51 -13.86 2.57 5.08
C GLN A 51 -12.54 2.77 5.84
N LYS A 52 -12.40 2.15 7.03
CA LYS A 52 -11.15 2.23 7.80
C LYS A 52 -9.98 1.58 7.08
N LEU A 53 -10.21 0.42 6.48
CA LEU A 53 -9.17 -0.28 5.72
C LEU A 53 -8.73 0.52 4.49
N ASP A 54 -9.66 1.13 3.77
CA ASP A 54 -9.34 1.96 2.60
C ASP A 54 -8.47 3.17 3.00
N GLY A 55 -8.81 3.85 4.10
CA GLY A 55 -7.97 4.94 4.62
C GLY A 55 -6.57 4.49 5.04
N MET A 56 -6.44 3.32 5.68
CA MET A 56 -5.13 2.74 6.00
C MET A 56 -4.33 2.37 4.75
N ALA A 57 -4.99 1.83 3.74
CA ALA A 57 -4.37 1.44 2.49
C ALA A 57 -3.82 2.65 1.73
N ASP A 58 -4.55 3.76 1.71
CA ASP A 58 -4.12 4.99 1.08
C ASP A 58 -2.90 5.61 1.79
N MET A 59 -2.90 5.63 3.13
CA MET A 59 -1.73 6.07 3.90
C MET A 59 -0.50 5.21 3.63
N LEU A 60 -0.67 3.88 3.58
CA LEU A 60 0.43 2.96 3.29
C LEU A 60 0.97 3.15 1.87
N ARG A 61 0.09 3.27 0.86
CA ARG A 61 0.52 3.56 -0.51
C ARG A 61 1.28 4.87 -0.60
N ALA A 62 0.80 5.91 0.06
CA ALA A 62 1.44 7.21 0.09
C ALA A 62 2.85 7.15 0.72
N CYS A 63 3.04 6.36 1.79
CA CYS A 63 4.35 6.12 2.41
C CYS A 63 5.34 5.41 1.46
N LEU A 64 4.82 4.59 0.54
CA LEU A 64 5.62 3.80 -0.39
C LEU A 64 5.93 4.54 -1.70
N THR A 65 5.21 5.62 -2.02
CA THR A 65 5.54 6.50 -3.14
C THR A 65 6.75 7.38 -2.78
N PRO A 66 7.85 7.33 -3.55
CA PRO A 66 9.09 8.05 -3.25
C PRO A 66 8.97 9.57 -3.22
N ASP A 67 7.91 10.14 -3.82
CA ASP A 67 7.86 11.57 -4.11
C ASP A 67 7.49 12.47 -2.92
N ASN A 68 6.92 11.97 -1.81
CA ASN A 68 6.72 12.81 -0.62
C ASN A 68 6.22 12.09 0.66
N PRO A 69 7.08 11.36 1.39
CA PRO A 69 6.70 10.78 2.69
C PRO A 69 6.31 11.85 3.74
N MET A 70 6.71 13.12 3.54
CA MET A 70 6.42 14.26 4.42
C MET A 70 5.05 14.90 4.21
N GLN A 71 4.32 14.60 3.12
CA GLN A 71 2.99 15.18 2.90
C GLN A 71 1.88 14.51 3.73
N LEU A 72 2.11 13.28 4.21
CA LEU A 72 1.15 12.54 5.01
C LEU A 72 0.88 13.14 6.40
N PHE A 73 1.84 13.88 6.94
CA PHE A 73 1.74 14.49 8.27
C PHE A 73 1.29 15.97 8.23
N LYS A 74 0.93 16.50 7.05
CA LYS A 74 0.55 17.91 6.85
C LYS A 74 -0.96 18.18 6.84
N GLN A 75 -1.80 17.15 6.94
CA GLN A 75 -3.23 17.37 7.20
C GLN A 75 -3.43 17.55 8.71
N GLY A 76 -3.29 18.80 9.16
CA GLY A 76 -3.69 19.27 10.49
C GLY A 76 -5.19 19.52 10.59
#